data_AF-A0A6L7VN05-F1
#
_entry.id   AF-A0A6L7VN05-F1
#
_cell.length_a   1.000
_cell.length_b   1.000
_cell.length_c   1.000
_cell.angle_alpha   90.00
_cell.angle_beta   90.00
_cell.angle_gamma   90.00
#
_symmetry.space_group_name_H-M   'P 1'
#
loop_
_entity.id
_entity.type
_entity.pdbx_description
1 polymer ?
#
loop_
_entity_poly.entity_id
_entity_poly.type
_entity_poly.pdbx_seq_one_letter_code
_entity_poly.pdbx_strand_id
1 'polypeptide(L)'
;MLISRIATGLRLLATLGISINLNAFTQLILAFWSMCLFRNGPSQLPHNNVLIGITIAIYLIVNTALSRNARSLAQMLFQPETYVQMSFMSEFGTSLFALIVFAVLVYTLLRLFNRQERAYKTLFALIGTSLVFAALMLIGSAISSSSPLIWAFTFLALGIWSLLVSGYILGQALNLSTFIGVLFTIFIGVLQTIVMALVALIFGMPGGVAVPAPASLTT
;
A
#
# COMPACT_ATOMS: atom_id res chain seq x y z
N MET A 1 -22.88 -15.31 10.81
CA MET A 1 -21.74 -15.46 11.76
C MET A 1 -20.76 -14.28 11.76
N LEU A 2 -20.40 -13.70 10.62
CA LEU A 2 -19.43 -12.58 10.55
C LEU A 2 -19.86 -11.32 11.31
N ILE A 3 -21.15 -10.94 11.21
CA ILE A 3 -21.71 -9.73 11.82
C ILE A 3 -21.65 -9.77 13.36
N SER A 4 -21.88 -10.95 13.94
CA SER A 4 -21.76 -11.17 15.39
C SER A 4 -20.32 -10.97 15.89
N ARG A 5 -19.32 -11.44 15.12
CA ARG A 5 -17.91 -11.27 15.49
C ARG A 5 -17.44 -9.82 15.36
N ILE A 6 -17.95 -9.08 14.38
CA ILE A 6 -17.69 -7.64 14.21
C ILE A 6 -18.29 -6.85 15.39
N ALA A 7 -19.51 -7.20 15.81
CA ALA A 7 -20.17 -6.55 16.95
C ALA A 7 -19.43 -6.79 18.29
N THR A 8 -18.91 -8.00 18.51
CA THR A 8 -18.13 -8.30 19.72
C THR A 8 -16.78 -7.58 19.73
N GLY A 9 -16.12 -7.47 18.57
CA GLY A 9 -14.89 -6.67 18.42
C GLY A 9 -15.11 -5.18 18.69
N LEU A 10 -16.22 -4.61 18.19
CA LEU A 10 -16.57 -3.22 18.46
C LEU A 10 -16.84 -2.96 19.95
N ARG A 11 -17.44 -3.91 20.66
CA ARG A 11 -17.69 -3.80 22.11
C ARG A 11 -16.39 -3.81 22.92
N LEU A 12 -15.42 -4.63 22.54
CA LEU A 12 -14.10 -4.67 23.19
C LEU A 12 -13.32 -3.35 23.00
N LEU A 13 -13.46 -2.71 21.84
CA LEU A 13 -12.87 -1.39 21.59
C LEU A 13 -13.55 -0.28 22.39
N ALA A 14 -14.88 -0.35 22.56
CA ALA A 14 -15.63 0.57 23.40
C ALA A 14 -15.25 0.45 24.89
N THR A 15 -14.98 -0.77 25.39
CA THR A 15 -14.52 -0.99 26.77
C THR A 15 -13.10 -0.49 27.03
N LEU A 16 -12.28 -0.30 26.00
CA LEU A 16 -10.95 0.31 26.11
C LEU A 16 -10.98 1.84 26.12
N GLY A 17 -12.16 2.47 26.19
CA GLY A 17 -12.30 3.93 26.13
C GLY A 17 -12.09 4.52 24.73
N ILE A 18 -11.95 3.68 23.70
CA ILE A 18 -11.81 4.11 22.31
C ILE A 18 -13.23 4.34 21.77
N SER A 19 -13.75 5.55 21.94
CA SER A 19 -15.00 5.97 21.29
C SER A 19 -14.76 6.16 19.79
N ILE A 20 -14.90 5.07 19.01
CA ILE A 20 -14.85 5.14 17.55
C ILE A 20 -16.12 5.85 17.10
N ASN A 21 -16.00 7.13 16.80
CA ASN A 21 -17.07 7.89 16.19
C ASN A 21 -17.22 7.41 14.73
N LEU A 22 -18.25 6.61 14.47
CA LEU A 22 -18.54 6.07 13.13
C LEU A 22 -18.63 7.18 12.08
N ASN A 23 -19.15 8.36 12.45
CA ASN A 23 -19.22 9.51 11.55
C ASN A 23 -17.81 10.01 11.17
N ALA A 24 -16.85 10.00 12.10
CA ALA A 24 -15.48 10.38 11.82
C ALA A 24 -14.79 9.40 10.84
N PHE A 25 -15.09 8.10 10.97
CA PHE A 25 -14.58 7.09 10.04
C PHE A 25 -15.16 7.26 8.63
N THR A 26 -16.47 7.48 8.52
CA THR A 26 -17.11 7.75 7.22
C THR A 26 -16.57 9.01 6.57
N GLN A 27 -16.39 10.09 7.34
CA GLN A 27 -15.76 11.33 6.84
C GLN A 27 -14.33 11.10 6.36
N LEU A 28 -13.56 10.24 7.04
CA LEU A 28 -12.21 9.90 6.64
C LEU A 28 -12.19 9.16 5.29
N ILE A 29 -13.07 8.18 5.08
CA ILE A 29 -13.20 7.46 3.80
C ILE A 29 -13.57 8.44 2.68
N LEU A 30 -14.55 9.32 2.93
CA LEU A 30 -14.96 10.34 1.96
C LEU A 30 -13.82 11.32 1.65
N ALA A 31 -13.00 11.67 2.64
CA ALA A 31 -11.82 12.49 2.44
C ALA A 31 -10.81 11.79 1.51
N PHE A 32 -10.45 10.53 1.77
CA PHE A 32 -9.56 9.77 0.90
C PHE A 32 -10.13 9.61 -0.52
N TRP A 33 -11.43 9.32 -0.64
CA TRP A 33 -12.09 9.26 -1.94
C TRP A 33 -12.03 10.59 -2.69
N SER A 34 -12.26 11.71 -2.00
CA SER A 34 -12.15 13.04 -2.61
C SER A 34 -10.73 13.39 -3.07
N MET A 35 -9.71 12.88 -2.38
CA MET A 35 -8.31 12.98 -2.82
C MET A 35 -8.05 12.12 -4.06
N CYS A 36 -8.62 10.91 -4.13
CA CYS A 36 -8.55 10.05 -5.32
C CYS A 36 -9.18 10.72 -6.56
N LEU A 37 -10.14 11.62 -6.35
CA LEU A 37 -10.77 12.45 -7.40
C LEU A 37 -10.06 13.79 -7.65
N PHE A 38 -8.87 14.00 -7.09
CA PHE A 38 -8.07 15.24 -7.25
C PHE A 38 -8.75 16.52 -6.75
N ARG A 39 -9.73 16.41 -5.84
CA ARG A 39 -10.53 17.55 -5.36
C ARG A 39 -9.93 18.21 -4.12
N ASN A 40 -9.38 17.40 -3.22
CA ASN A 40 -8.92 17.85 -1.90
C ASN A 40 -7.48 17.47 -1.64
N GLY A 41 -6.80 18.28 -0.82
CA GLY A 41 -5.42 18.07 -0.44
C GLY A 41 -5.20 17.50 0.95
N PRO A 42 -3.95 17.13 1.29
CA PRO A 42 -3.60 16.54 2.58
C PRO A 42 -3.88 17.46 3.77
N SER A 43 -4.05 18.77 3.57
CA SER A 43 -4.31 19.75 4.63
C SER A 43 -5.64 19.53 5.36
N GLN A 44 -6.64 18.94 4.69
CA GLN A 44 -7.99 18.74 5.21
C GLN A 44 -8.15 17.50 6.10
N LEU A 45 -7.10 16.70 6.28
CA LEU A 45 -7.19 15.50 7.11
C LEU A 45 -7.25 15.85 8.61
N PRO A 46 -8.14 15.18 9.37
CA PRO A 46 -8.27 15.41 10.81
C PRO A 46 -6.98 15.00 11.53
N HIS A 47 -6.58 15.81 12.51
CA HIS A 47 -5.39 15.56 13.32
C HIS A 47 -5.74 14.65 14.51
N ASN A 48 -6.03 13.38 14.23
CA ASN A 48 -6.33 12.39 15.26
C ASN A 48 -5.37 11.19 15.14
N ASN A 49 -4.42 11.13 16.07
CA ASN A 49 -3.36 10.12 16.09
C ASN A 49 -3.90 8.67 16.18
N VAL A 50 -5.05 8.48 16.83
CA VAL A 50 -5.67 7.14 16.98
C VAL A 50 -6.19 6.65 15.62
N LEU A 51 -6.89 7.51 14.87
CA LEU A 51 -7.37 7.20 13.52
C LEU A 51 -6.21 6.85 12.57
N ILE A 52 -5.09 7.52 12.73
CA ILE A 52 -3.89 7.30 11.92
C ILE A 52 -3.26 5.94 12.26
N GLY A 53 -3.11 5.62 13.55
CA GLY A 53 -2.65 4.30 13.98
C GLY A 53 -3.53 3.16 13.45
N ILE A 54 -4.86 3.33 13.51
CA ILE A 54 -5.82 2.36 12.96
C ILE A 54 -5.64 2.23 11.44
N THR A 55 -5.50 3.34 10.72
CA THR A 55 -5.34 3.34 9.26
C THR A 55 -4.04 2.63 8.85
N ILE A 56 -2.93 2.88 9.55
CA ILE A 56 -1.66 2.18 9.32
C ILE A 56 -1.80 0.68 9.59
N ALA A 57 -2.47 0.30 10.67
CA ALA A 57 -2.70 -1.11 10.99
C ALA A 57 -3.53 -1.80 9.90
N ILE A 58 -4.62 -1.18 9.44
CA ILE A 58 -5.45 -1.71 8.35
C ILE A 58 -4.63 -1.79 7.05
N TYR A 59 -3.84 -0.77 6.74
CA TYR A 59 -2.95 -0.77 5.58
C TYR A 59 -1.99 -1.95 5.59
N LEU A 60 -1.33 -2.22 6.72
CA LEU A 60 -0.40 -3.35 6.82
C LEU A 60 -1.10 -4.70 6.63
N ILE A 61 -2.29 -4.88 7.20
CA ILE A 61 -3.07 -6.11 7.06
C ILE A 61 -3.50 -6.30 5.60
N VAL A 62 -4.08 -5.27 5.00
CA VAL A 62 -4.59 -5.32 3.62
C VAL A 62 -3.45 -5.50 2.63
N ASN A 63 -2.34 -4.79 2.80
CA ASN A 63 -1.19 -4.87 1.90
C ASN A 63 -0.52 -6.25 1.98
N THR A 64 -0.40 -6.83 3.18
CA THR A 64 0.10 -8.21 3.36
C THR A 64 -0.83 -9.23 2.67
N ALA A 65 -2.16 -9.06 2.80
CA ALA A 65 -3.11 -9.94 2.13
C ALA A 65 -3.04 -9.80 0.59
N LEU A 66 -2.91 -8.56 0.10
CA LEU A 66 -2.83 -8.26 -1.32
C LEU A 66 -1.53 -8.77 -1.95
N SER A 67 -0.39 -8.64 -1.27
CA SER A 67 0.90 -9.16 -1.75
C SER A 67 0.87 -10.67 -1.98
N ARG A 68 0.14 -11.39 -1.13
CA ARG A 68 -0.03 -12.84 -1.26
C ARG A 68 -0.84 -13.21 -2.51
N ASN A 69 -1.91 -12.46 -2.78
CA ASN A 69 -2.74 -12.65 -3.98
C ASN A 69 -2.04 -12.17 -5.26
N ALA A 70 -1.23 -11.12 -5.20
CA ALA A 70 -0.47 -10.64 -6.35
C ALA A 70 0.60 -11.66 -6.80
N ARG A 71 1.24 -12.35 -5.84
CA ARG A 71 2.21 -13.42 -6.14
C ARG A 71 1.57 -14.61 -6.83
N SER A 72 0.36 -15.02 -6.45
CA SER A 72 -0.33 -16.12 -7.15
C SER A 72 -0.62 -15.78 -8.61
N LEU A 73 -0.86 -14.50 -8.90
CA LEU A 73 -1.09 -14.02 -10.26
C LEU A 73 0.20 -13.88 -11.08
N ALA A 74 1.29 -13.42 -10.45
CA ALA A 74 2.62 -13.43 -11.06
C ALA A 74 3.09 -14.87 -11.36
N GLN A 75 2.82 -15.83 -10.47
CA GLN A 75 3.06 -17.26 -10.70
C GLN A 75 2.34 -17.79 -11.94
N MET A 76 1.08 -17.38 -12.16
CA MET A 76 0.31 -17.79 -13.34
C MET A 76 0.86 -17.22 -14.65
N LEU A 77 1.50 -16.04 -14.61
CA LEU A 77 1.95 -15.33 -15.81
C LEU A 77 3.42 -15.60 -16.18
N PHE A 78 4.32 -15.79 -15.20
CA PHE A 78 5.77 -15.68 -15.44
C PHE A 78 6.60 -16.93 -15.16
N GLN A 79 6.06 -17.96 -14.49
CA GLN A 79 6.53 -19.37 -14.39
C GLN A 79 6.20 -19.95 -12.99
N PRO A 80 5.66 -21.18 -12.91
CA PRO A 80 5.09 -21.71 -11.67
C PRO A 80 6.09 -22.32 -10.67
N GLU A 81 7.33 -22.65 -11.06
CA GLU A 81 8.13 -23.63 -10.31
C GLU A 81 9.05 -23.06 -9.20
N THR A 82 9.19 -21.75 -9.06
CA THR A 82 10.28 -21.17 -8.24
C THR A 82 9.83 -20.18 -7.16
N TYR A 83 8.64 -20.35 -6.59
CA TYR A 83 8.15 -19.45 -5.54
C TYR A 83 8.07 -20.16 -4.19
N VAL A 84 9.00 -19.80 -3.30
CA VAL A 84 8.98 -20.19 -1.90
C VAL A 84 7.81 -19.51 -1.22
N GLN A 85 6.90 -20.29 -0.63
CA GLN A 85 5.84 -19.73 0.21
C GLN A 85 6.46 -19.06 1.43
N MET A 86 6.40 -17.73 1.47
CA MET A 86 6.80 -16.96 2.63
C MET A 86 5.75 -17.09 3.74
N SER A 87 6.20 -17.15 5.00
CA SER A 87 5.30 -17.14 6.15
C SER A 87 4.62 -15.77 6.28
N PHE A 88 3.40 -15.72 6.81
CA PHE A 88 2.67 -14.47 7.03
C PHE A 88 3.48 -13.45 7.85
N MET A 89 4.21 -13.92 8.87
CA MET A 89 5.12 -13.09 9.68
C MET A 89 6.22 -12.43 8.84
N SER A 90 6.81 -13.19 7.90
CA SER A 90 7.83 -12.62 7.00
C SER A 90 7.23 -11.59 6.03
N GLU A 91 6.05 -11.84 5.46
CA GLU A 91 5.38 -10.88 4.56
C GLU A 91 4.95 -9.60 5.28
N PHE A 92 4.46 -9.73 6.52
CA PHE A 92 4.14 -8.61 7.38
C PHE A 92 5.40 -7.78 7.68
N GLY A 93 6.51 -8.44 8.02
CA GLY A 93 7.80 -7.79 8.23
C GLY A 93 8.30 -7.04 6.99
N THR A 94 8.20 -7.66 5.81
CA THR A 94 8.54 -7.01 4.53
C THR A 94 7.63 -5.80 4.25
N SER A 95 6.32 -5.91 4.49
CA SER A 95 5.37 -4.81 4.30
C SER A 95 5.63 -3.64 5.27
N LEU A 96 5.93 -3.95 6.53
CA LEU A 96 6.28 -2.94 7.53
C LEU A 96 7.59 -2.23 7.16
N PHE A 97 8.61 -2.99 6.76
CA PHE A 97 9.88 -2.42 6.33
C PHE A 97 9.71 -1.53 5.08
N ALA A 98 8.96 -1.99 4.09
CA ALA A 98 8.65 -1.22 2.89
C ALA A 98 7.91 0.09 3.23
N LEU A 99 6.97 0.05 4.18
CA LEU A 99 6.27 1.25 4.66
C LEU A 99 7.23 2.23 5.36
N ILE A 100 8.16 1.72 6.18
CA ILE A 100 9.18 2.56 6.85
C ILE A 100 10.08 3.21 5.80
N VAL A 101 10.59 2.45 4.83
CA VAL A 101 11.42 2.98 3.74
C VAL A 101 10.65 4.08 2.99
N PHE A 102 9.42 3.81 2.59
CA PHE A 102 8.57 4.81 1.92
C PHE A 102 8.39 6.07 2.77
N ALA A 103 8.09 5.91 4.06
CA ALA A 103 7.90 7.03 4.97
C ALA A 103 9.17 7.88 5.10
N VAL A 104 10.34 7.24 5.23
CA VAL A 104 11.64 7.91 5.29
C VAL A 104 11.94 8.68 4.01
N LEU A 105 11.66 8.09 2.83
CA LEU A 105 11.88 8.76 1.55
C LEU A 105 11.00 9.99 1.37
N VAL A 106 9.71 9.87 1.67
CA VAL A 106 8.76 11.00 1.60
C VAL A 106 9.15 12.09 2.61
N TYR A 107 9.52 11.72 3.84
CA TYR A 107 9.99 12.66 4.85
C TYR A 107 11.27 13.38 4.40
N THR A 108 12.22 12.64 3.85
CA THR A 108 13.49 13.19 3.33
C THR A 108 13.21 14.17 2.21
N LEU A 109 12.34 13.82 1.28
CA LEU A 109 11.94 14.72 0.19
C LEU A 109 11.30 16.01 0.74
N LEU A 110 10.35 15.91 1.67
CA LEU A 110 9.74 17.09 2.30
C LEU A 110 10.75 17.93 3.09
N ARG A 111 11.75 17.30 3.71
CA ARG A 111 12.85 17.99 4.39
C ARG A 111 13.71 18.79 3.42
N LEU A 112 14.03 18.25 2.25
CA LEU A 112 14.79 18.98 1.20
C LEU A 112 14.05 20.23 0.72
N PHE A 113 12.72 20.23 0.75
CA PHE A 113 11.88 21.37 0.37
C PHE A 113 11.42 22.24 1.56
N ASN A 114 11.96 22.02 2.78
CA ASN A 114 11.56 22.75 3.99
C ASN A 114 10.05 22.68 4.31
N ARG A 115 9.40 21.55 4.03
CA ARG A 115 7.96 21.30 4.28
C ARG A 115 7.72 20.17 5.28
N GLN A 116 8.63 19.99 6.25
CA GLN A 116 8.59 18.89 7.23
C GLN A 116 7.29 18.87 8.05
N GLU A 117 6.73 20.03 8.36
CA GLU A 117 5.45 20.17 9.09
C GLU A 117 4.28 19.45 8.41
N ARG A 118 4.35 19.27 7.08
CA ARG A 118 3.32 18.61 6.28
C ARG A 118 3.54 17.11 6.15
N ALA A 119 4.67 16.56 6.62
CA ALA A 119 5.03 15.17 6.40
C ALA A 119 4.01 14.19 6.96
N TYR A 120 3.55 14.43 8.19
CA TYR A 120 2.58 13.56 8.83
C TYR A 120 1.26 13.48 8.05
N LYS A 121 0.70 14.63 7.65
CA LYS A 121 -0.53 14.68 6.85
C LYS A 121 -0.35 14.08 5.46
N THR A 122 0.82 14.27 4.85
CA THR A 122 1.13 13.74 3.51
C THR A 122 1.24 12.23 3.52
N LEU A 123 1.96 11.67 4.49
CA LEU A 123 2.05 10.22 4.68
C LEU A 123 0.67 9.62 4.96
N PHE A 124 -0.11 10.26 5.83
CA PHE A 124 -1.45 9.80 6.14
C PHE A 124 -2.37 9.80 4.91
N ALA A 125 -2.30 10.86 4.09
CA ALA A 125 -3.02 10.92 2.82
C ALA A 125 -2.60 9.79 1.87
N LEU A 126 -1.30 9.60 1.66
CA LEU A 126 -0.76 8.57 0.76
C LEU A 126 -1.16 7.15 1.20
N ILE A 127 -1.07 6.85 2.50
CA ILE A 127 -1.48 5.55 3.07
C ILE A 127 -2.99 5.36 2.94
N GLY A 128 -3.77 6.40 3.26
CA GLY A 128 -5.22 6.38 3.17
C GLY A 128 -5.74 6.18 1.74
N THR A 129 -5.15 6.86 0.75
CA THR A 129 -5.51 6.65 -0.66
C THR A 129 -5.07 5.28 -1.15
N SER A 130 -3.92 4.78 -0.68
CA SER A 130 -3.46 3.42 -1.03
C SER A 130 -4.45 2.36 -0.54
N LEU A 131 -5.08 2.56 0.63
CA LEU A 131 -6.15 1.69 1.12
C LEU A 131 -7.39 1.71 0.23
N VAL A 132 -7.79 2.88 -0.28
CA VAL A 132 -8.90 2.98 -1.24
C VAL A 132 -8.59 2.18 -2.50
N PHE A 133 -7.38 2.32 -3.05
CA PHE A 133 -6.95 1.55 -4.22
C PHE A 133 -6.87 0.05 -3.93
N ALA A 134 -6.37 -0.34 -2.76
CA ALA A 134 -6.34 -1.75 -2.37
C ALA A 134 -7.75 -2.34 -2.26
N ALA A 135 -8.71 -1.60 -1.70
CA ALA A 135 -10.12 -2.02 -1.67
C ALA A 135 -10.71 -2.17 -3.08
N LEU A 136 -10.45 -1.21 -3.97
CA LEU A 136 -10.87 -1.30 -5.38
C LEU A 136 -10.25 -2.49 -6.10
N MET A 137 -8.97 -2.78 -5.85
CA MET A 137 -8.29 -3.94 -6.43
C MET A 137 -8.90 -5.26 -5.93
N LEU A 138 -9.22 -5.36 -4.64
CA LEU A 138 -9.89 -6.55 -4.08
C LEU A 138 -11.29 -6.74 -4.69
N ILE A 139 -12.08 -5.68 -4.80
CA ILE A 139 -13.39 -5.72 -5.47
C ILE A 139 -13.24 -6.13 -6.95
N GLY A 140 -12.29 -5.52 -7.66
CA GLY A 140 -11.99 -5.85 -9.05
C GLY A 140 -11.57 -7.31 -9.24
N SER A 141 -10.79 -7.86 -8.31
CA SER A 141 -10.39 -9.28 -8.33
C SER A 141 -11.56 -10.24 -8.13
N ALA A 142 -12.56 -9.86 -7.33
CA ALA A 142 -13.76 -10.67 -7.11
C ALA A 142 -14.68 -10.70 -8.35
N ILE A 143 -14.76 -9.58 -9.08
CA ILE A 143 -15.64 -9.44 -10.26
C ILE A 143 -15.00 -10.03 -11.52
N SER A 144 -13.68 -9.90 -11.68
CA SER A 144 -12.97 -10.23 -12.92
C SER A 144 -12.53 -11.69 -13.03
N SER A 145 -13.11 -12.59 -12.23
CA SER A 145 -12.81 -14.03 -12.21
C SER A 145 -13.05 -14.75 -13.55
N SER A 146 -13.69 -14.08 -14.51
CA SER A 146 -14.09 -14.59 -15.81
C SER A 146 -13.09 -14.32 -16.95
N SER A 147 -12.17 -13.35 -16.84
CA SER A 147 -11.18 -13.06 -17.90
C SER A 147 -9.86 -12.45 -17.39
N PRO A 148 -8.72 -13.14 -17.58
CA PRO A 148 -7.40 -12.63 -17.18
C PRO A 148 -7.01 -11.31 -17.85
N LEU A 149 -7.42 -11.09 -19.10
CA LEU A 149 -7.13 -9.86 -19.85
C LEU A 149 -7.84 -8.65 -19.25
N ILE A 150 -9.12 -8.78 -18.92
CA ILE A 150 -9.90 -7.71 -18.28
C ILE A 150 -9.28 -7.33 -16.93
N TRP A 151 -8.85 -8.33 -16.17
CA TRP A 151 -8.19 -8.10 -14.89
C TRP A 151 -6.86 -7.37 -15.05
N ALA A 152 -6.03 -7.74 -16.04
CA ALA A 152 -4.76 -7.06 -16.33
C ALA A 152 -4.95 -5.58 -16.72
N PHE A 153 -5.92 -5.27 -17.59
CA PHE A 153 -6.24 -3.89 -17.96
C PHE A 153 -6.79 -3.08 -16.77
N THR A 154 -7.64 -3.69 -15.95
CA THR A 154 -8.17 -3.06 -14.74
C THR A 154 -7.05 -2.74 -13.75
N PHE A 155 -6.12 -3.68 -13.56
CA PHE A 155 -4.96 -3.49 -12.69
C PHE A 155 -4.06 -2.36 -13.22
N LEU A 156 -3.80 -2.31 -14.52
CA LEU A 156 -3.01 -1.25 -15.16
C LEU A 156 -3.69 0.13 -15.02
N ALA A 157 -5.00 0.22 -15.28
CA ALA A 157 -5.76 1.45 -15.12
C ALA A 157 -5.75 1.96 -13.67
N LEU A 158 -5.97 1.07 -12.69
CA LEU A 158 -5.88 1.40 -11.27
C LEU A 158 -4.45 1.80 -10.87
N GLY A 159 -3.43 1.14 -11.43
CA GLY A 159 -2.02 1.49 -11.23
C GLY A 159 -1.72 2.92 -11.68
N ILE A 160 -2.08 3.27 -12.91
CA ILE A 160 -1.91 4.62 -13.46
C ILE A 160 -2.68 5.65 -12.61
N TRP A 161 -3.93 5.34 -12.24
CA TRP A 161 -4.73 6.24 -11.42
C TRP A 161 -4.11 6.45 -10.04
N SER A 162 -3.62 5.38 -9.39
CA SER A 162 -2.95 5.46 -8.09
C SER A 162 -1.67 6.32 -8.13
N LEU A 163 -0.93 6.24 -9.24
CA LEU A 163 0.29 7.00 -9.47
C LEU A 163 -0.02 8.49 -9.66
N LEU A 164 -1.07 8.82 -10.43
CA LEU A 164 -1.53 10.19 -10.58
C LEU A 164 -1.99 10.79 -9.24
N VAL A 165 -2.78 10.04 -8.46
CA VAL A 165 -3.28 10.50 -7.14
C VAL A 165 -2.13 10.74 -6.17
N SER A 166 -1.18 9.81 -6.10
CA SER A 166 0.01 9.95 -5.25
C SER A 166 0.85 11.17 -5.66
N GLY A 167 1.01 11.38 -6.98
CA GLY A 167 1.71 12.54 -7.53
C GLY A 167 0.99 13.86 -7.24
N TYR A 168 -0.33 13.89 -7.33
CA TYR A 168 -1.14 15.05 -6.93
C TYR A 168 -0.96 15.39 -5.44
N ILE A 169 -1.05 14.40 -4.56
CA ILE A 169 -0.87 14.60 -3.11
C ILE A 169 0.54 15.13 -2.81
N LEU A 170 1.56 14.53 -3.42
CA LEU A 170 2.95 14.91 -3.21
C LEU A 170 3.25 16.30 -3.78
N GLY A 171 2.75 16.61 -4.97
CA GLY A 171 2.86 17.94 -5.59
C GLY A 171 2.25 19.02 -4.70
N GLN A 172 1.05 18.79 -4.18
CA GLN A 172 0.40 19.75 -3.28
C GLN A 172 1.11 19.88 -1.93
N ALA A 173 1.67 18.80 -1.39
CA ALA A 173 2.46 18.84 -0.17
C ALA A 173 3.72 19.69 -0.33
N LEU A 174 4.42 19.54 -1.47
CA LEU A 174 5.63 20.27 -1.84
C LEU A 174 5.37 21.68 -2.37
N ASN A 175 4.11 22.03 -2.64
CA ASN A 175 3.70 23.28 -3.31
C ASN A 175 4.28 23.39 -4.74
N LEU A 176 4.25 22.28 -5.48
CA LEU A 176 4.70 22.14 -6.86
C LEU A 176 3.53 21.75 -7.76
N SER A 177 3.75 21.78 -9.09
CA SER A 177 2.75 21.29 -10.04
C SER A 177 2.53 19.78 -9.89
N THR A 178 1.31 19.32 -10.20
CA THR A 178 0.95 17.89 -10.16
C THR A 178 1.90 17.03 -11.00
N PHE A 179 2.34 17.55 -12.16
CA PHE A 179 3.28 16.85 -13.02
C PHE A 179 4.62 16.58 -12.31
N ILE A 180 5.17 17.59 -11.63
CA ILE A 180 6.41 17.42 -10.85
C ILE A 180 6.19 16.45 -9.67
N GLY A 181 5.02 16.53 -9.02
CA GLY A 181 4.64 15.58 -7.99
C GLY A 181 4.61 14.13 -8.48
N VAL A 182 4.07 13.88 -9.68
CA VAL A 182 4.07 12.56 -10.33
C VAL A 182 5.49 12.07 -10.60
N LEU A 183 6.39 12.92 -11.10
CA LEU A 183 7.79 12.56 -11.32
C LEU A 183 8.47 12.15 -10.02
N PHE A 184 8.23 12.87 -8.92
CA PHE A 184 8.76 12.50 -7.60
C PHE A 184 8.15 11.19 -7.08
N THR A 185 6.86 10.94 -7.32
CA THR A 185 6.25 9.64 -6.97
C THR A 185 6.92 8.49 -7.71
N ILE A 186 7.16 8.63 -9.01
CA ILE A 186 7.89 7.62 -9.81
C ILE A 186 9.29 7.43 -9.24
N PHE A 187 10.02 8.52 -8.99
CA PHE A 187 11.36 8.48 -8.44
C PHE A 187 11.42 7.77 -7.07
N ILE A 188 10.50 8.09 -6.16
CA ILE A 188 10.39 7.42 -4.85
C ILE A 188 10.08 5.94 -5.04
N GLY A 189 9.15 5.59 -5.93
CA GLY A 189 8.79 4.19 -6.20
C GLY A 189 9.98 3.38 -6.70
N VAL A 190 10.73 3.91 -7.67
CA VAL A 190 11.95 3.28 -8.18
C VAL A 190 12.98 3.12 -7.07
N LEU A 191 13.25 4.18 -6.31
CA LEU A 191 14.25 4.14 -5.23
C LEU A 191 13.84 3.14 -4.14
N GLN A 192 12.56 3.10 -3.78
CA GLN A 192 12.02 2.10 -2.85
C GLN A 192 12.23 0.67 -3.38
N THR A 193 11.94 0.40 -4.66
CA THR A 193 12.18 -0.94 -5.23
C THR A 193 13.66 -1.33 -5.21
N ILE A 194 14.57 -0.40 -5.50
CA ILE A 194 16.03 -0.63 -5.44
C ILE A 194 16.46 -0.95 -4.00
N VAL A 195 16.01 -0.17 -3.01
CA VAL A 195 16.34 -0.40 -1.60
C VAL A 195 15.84 -1.77 -1.15
N MET A 196 14.61 -2.13 -1.51
CA MET A 196 14.06 -3.45 -1.17
C MET A 196 14.84 -4.59 -1.85
N ALA A 197 15.25 -4.42 -3.11
CA ALA A 197 16.05 -5.42 -3.82
C ALA A 197 17.45 -5.59 -3.20
N LEU A 198 18.11 -4.49 -2.81
CA LEU A 198 19.40 -4.54 -2.12
C LEU A 198 19.31 -5.24 -0.77
N VAL A 199 18.26 -4.95 0.01
CA VAL A 199 18.01 -5.62 1.29
C VAL A 199 17.77 -7.11 1.07
N ALA A 200 16.97 -7.48 0.07
CA ALA A 200 16.77 -8.90 -0.27
C ALA A 200 18.08 -9.61 -0.64
N LEU A 201 18.97 -8.94 -1.38
CA LEU A 201 20.28 -9.47 -1.78
C LEU A 201 21.22 -9.63 -0.59
N ILE A 202 21.30 -8.64 0.30
CA ILE A 202 22.21 -8.65 1.46
C ILE A 202 21.79 -9.68 2.50
N PHE A 203 20.48 -9.75 2.80
CA PHE A 203 19.97 -10.61 3.86
C PHE A 203 19.57 -12.00 3.39
N GLY A 204 19.77 -12.33 2.10
CA GLY A 204 19.41 -13.63 1.55
C GLY A 204 17.94 -13.99 1.75
N MET A 205 17.04 -13.00 1.73
CA MET A 205 15.61 -13.30 1.84
C MET A 205 15.20 -14.22 0.68
N PRO A 206 14.37 -15.25 0.92
CA PRO A 206 14.02 -16.28 -0.07
C PRO A 206 13.05 -15.73 -1.12
N GLY A 207 13.49 -14.75 -1.89
CA GLY A 207 12.94 -14.36 -3.18
C GLY A 207 13.99 -14.50 -4.30
N GLY A 208 15.20 -14.97 -3.96
CA GLY A 208 16.19 -15.38 -4.95
C GLY A 208 15.65 -16.59 -5.71
N VAL A 209 15.54 -16.44 -7.02
CA VAL A 209 15.27 -17.52 -7.98
C VAL A 209 16.14 -18.71 -7.58
N ALA A 210 15.52 -19.81 -7.12
CA ALA A 210 16.27 -21.03 -6.89
C ALA A 210 16.88 -21.42 -8.24
N VAL A 211 18.19 -21.34 -8.35
CA VAL A 211 18.92 -21.85 -9.51
C VAL A 211 18.58 -23.35 -9.55
N PRO A 212 17.89 -23.85 -10.59
CA PRO A 212 17.55 -25.26 -10.66
C PRO A 212 18.85 -26.05 -10.57
N ALA A 213 18.89 -27.00 -9.64
CA ALA A 213 20.02 -27.90 -9.50
C ALA A 213 20.31 -28.52 -10.88
N PRO A 214 21.56 -28.50 -11.37
CA PRO A 214 21.89 -29.10 -12.65
C PRO A 214 21.46 -30.57 -12.58
N ALA A 215 20.61 -30.98 -13.52
CA ALA A 215 20.11 -32.34 -13.61
C ALA A 215 21.29 -33.30 -13.49
N SER A 216 21.34 -34.04 -12.39
CA SER A 216 22.33 -35.11 -12.23
C SER A 216 22.06 -36.12 -13.33
N LEU A 217 22.92 -36.11 -14.35
CA LEU A 217 23.03 -37.13 -15.38
C LEU A 217 23.23 -38.47 -14.68
N THR A 218 22.13 -39.19 -14.50
CA THR A 218 22.15 -40.59 -14.11
C THR A 218 22.26 -41.39 -15.39
N THR A 219 23.51 -41.74 -15.71
CA THR A 219 23.85 -42.84 -16.63
C THR A 219 23.93 -44.14 -15.86
#